data_AF-A0A377FSV4-F1
#
_entry.id   AF-A0A377FSV4-F1
#
_cell.length_a   1.000
_cell.length_b   1.000
_cell.length_c   1.000
_cell.angle_alpha   90.00
_cell.angle_beta   90.00
_cell.angle_gamma   90.00
#
_symmetry.space_group_name_H-M   'P 1'
#
loop_
_entity.id
_entity.type
_entity.pdbx_description
1 polymer ?
#
loop_
_entity_poly.entity_id
_entity_poly.type
_entity_poly.pdbx_seq_one_letter_code
_entity_poly.pdbx_strand_id
1 'polypeptide(L)'
;MWKKVFGVLQRIGKALMLPVAILPAAGLLLAFGTAFQNPDLVALLPFLANDSLILVWQVMTDAGDIVFANLGLLFAVGVAIGLANGDGVAGLAAIVGYLIMNKVISTWNGITADIVQGDPQYATVLGIPTLQMGVFGGLSLV
;
A
#
# COMPACT_ATOMS: atom_id res chain seq x y z
N MET A 1 32.67 14.11 0.09
CA MET A 1 31.76 12.96 -0.14
C MET A 1 30.52 13.01 0.76
N TRP A 2 30.66 13.24 2.07
CA TRP A 2 29.54 13.33 3.03
C TRP A 2 28.39 14.26 2.62
N LYS A 3 28.70 15.48 2.16
CA LYS A 3 27.68 16.45 1.70
C LYS A 3 26.83 15.95 0.52
N LYS A 4 27.40 15.14 -0.37
CA LYS A 4 26.66 14.58 -1.53
C LYS A 4 25.71 13.47 -1.09
N VAL A 5 26.17 12.57 -0.22
CA VAL A 5 25.34 11.49 0.36
C VAL A 5 24.19 12.06 1.16
N PHE A 6 24.45 13.07 1.99
CA PHE A 6 23.42 13.76 2.77
C PHE A 6 22.37 14.44 1.86
N GLY A 7 22.80 15.06 0.76
CA GLY A 7 21.89 15.66 -0.22
C GLY A 7 20.98 14.64 -0.92
N VAL A 8 21.48 13.43 -1.20
CA VAL A 8 20.66 12.34 -1.78
C VAL A 8 19.65 11.83 -0.76
N LEU A 9 20.07 11.56 0.48
CA LEU A 9 19.17 11.13 1.57
C LEU A 9 18.04 12.14 1.82
N GLN A 10 18.36 13.44 1.77
CA GLN A 10 17.35 14.50 1.92
C GLN A 10 16.31 14.49 0.78
N ARG A 11 16.75 14.22 -0.46
CA ARG A 11 15.83 14.10 -1.61
C ARG A 11 14.93 12.89 -1.50
N ILE A 12 15.47 11.74 -1.10
CA ILE A 12 14.70 10.52 -0.84
C ILE A 12 13.67 10.79 0.27
N GLY A 13 14.09 11.37 1.39
CA GLY A 13 13.20 11.73 2.50
C GLY A 13 12.05 12.66 2.06
N LYS A 14 12.34 13.64 1.19
CA LYS A 14 11.30 14.53 0.64
C LYS A 14 10.35 13.79 -0.31
N ALA A 15 10.86 12.88 -1.13
CA ALA A 15 10.05 12.08 -2.05
C ALA A 15 9.08 11.15 -1.32
N LEU A 16 9.50 10.57 -0.18
CA LEU A 16 8.67 9.73 0.68
C LEU A 16 7.48 10.48 1.29
N MET A 17 7.49 11.82 1.34
CA MET A 17 6.37 12.58 1.90
C MET A 17 5.10 12.47 1.05
N LEU A 18 5.24 12.30 -0.27
CA LEU A 18 4.09 12.22 -1.19
C LEU A 18 3.19 11.01 -0.89
N PRO A 19 3.69 9.76 -0.83
CA PRO A 19 2.86 8.61 -0.46
C PRO A 19 2.51 8.58 1.04
N VAL A 20 3.27 9.22 1.92
CA VAL A 20 2.90 9.30 3.34
C VAL A 20 1.68 10.20 3.56
N ALA A 21 1.51 11.23 2.72
CA ALA A 21 0.40 12.19 2.86
C ALA A 21 -1.00 11.58 2.67
N ILE A 22 -1.12 10.42 2.02
CA ILE A 22 -2.40 9.71 1.83
C ILE A 22 -2.78 8.80 3.01
N LEU A 23 -1.81 8.43 3.86
CA LEU A 23 -2.02 7.50 4.98
C LEU A 23 -3.04 8.01 6.01
N PRO A 24 -3.08 9.30 6.38
CA PRO A 24 -4.07 9.80 7.34
C PRO A 24 -5.51 9.63 6.85
N ALA A 25 -5.77 9.91 5.56
CA ALA A 25 -7.10 9.75 5.00
C ALA A 25 -7.54 8.28 4.98
N ALA A 26 -6.65 7.38 4.53
CA ALA A 26 -6.90 5.94 4.54
C ALA A 26 -7.12 5.41 5.97
N GLY A 27 -6.30 5.87 6.92
CA GLY A 27 -6.40 5.50 8.32
C GLY A 27 -7.71 5.96 8.95
N LEU A 28 -8.20 7.17 8.64
CA LEU A 28 -9.49 7.65 9.13
C LEU A 28 -10.66 6.84 8.54
N LEU A 29 -10.63 6.54 7.23
CA LEU A 29 -11.66 5.70 6.61
C LEU A 29 -11.75 4.32 7.27
N LEU A 30 -10.59 3.68 7.45
CA LEU A 30 -10.49 2.37 8.10
C LEU A 30 -10.92 2.44 9.58
N ALA A 31 -10.45 3.43 10.33
CA ALA A 31 -10.76 3.58 11.75
C ALA A 31 -12.25 3.85 12.00
N PHE A 32 -12.87 4.75 11.24
CA PHE A 32 -14.30 5.01 11.39
C PHE A 32 -15.15 3.85 10.89
N GLY A 33 -14.82 3.26 9.74
CA GLY A 33 -15.55 2.10 9.20
C GLY A 33 -15.56 0.92 10.19
N THR A 34 -14.41 0.61 10.79
CA THR A 34 -14.29 -0.47 11.78
C THR A 34 -14.90 -0.11 13.14
N ALA A 35 -14.75 1.13 13.61
CA ALA A 35 -15.32 1.57 14.88
C ALA A 35 -16.85 1.54 14.87
N PHE A 36 -17.51 2.00 13.80
CA PHE A 36 -18.97 2.01 13.73
C PHE A 36 -19.60 0.62 13.58
N GLN A 37 -18.80 -0.40 13.27
CA GLN A 37 -19.21 -1.81 13.24
C GLN A 37 -18.88 -2.56 14.55
N ASN A 38 -18.22 -1.91 15.51
CA ASN A 38 -17.85 -2.56 16.77
C ASN A 38 -19.10 -2.92 17.59
N PRO A 39 -19.25 -4.19 18.05
CA PRO A 39 -20.42 -4.63 18.82
C PRO A 39 -20.72 -3.78 20.06
N ASP A 40 -19.69 -3.28 20.76
CA ASP A 40 -19.86 -2.46 21.95
C ASP A 40 -20.46 -1.08 21.61
N LEU A 41 -20.04 -0.48 20.51
CA LEU A 41 -20.56 0.81 20.04
C LEU A 41 -21.96 0.68 19.43
N VAL A 42 -22.22 -0.42 18.72
CA VAL A 42 -23.54 -0.73 18.18
C VAL A 42 -24.55 -0.99 19.30
N ALA A 43 -24.13 -1.63 20.39
CA ALA A 43 -24.98 -1.82 21.58
C ALA A 43 -25.35 -0.49 22.27
N LEU A 44 -24.45 0.50 22.25
CA LEU A 44 -24.70 1.84 22.77
C LEU A 44 -25.52 2.72 21.82
N LEU A 45 -25.37 2.56 20.51
CA LEU A 45 -26.04 3.34 19.47
C LEU A 45 -26.71 2.40 18.45
N PRO A 46 -27.92 1.89 18.75
CA PRO A 46 -28.59 0.86 17.94
C PRO A 46 -28.91 1.29 16.50
N PHE A 47 -28.99 2.60 16.23
CA PHE A 47 -29.22 3.09 14.87
C PHE A 47 -28.06 2.76 13.92
N LEU A 48 -26.84 2.52 14.44
CA LEU A 48 -25.67 2.12 13.63
C LEU A 48 -25.85 0.73 13.00
N ALA A 49 -26.71 -0.12 13.57
CA ALA A 49 -27.02 -1.46 13.08
C ALA A 49 -28.02 -1.49 11.91
N ASN A 50 -28.39 -0.33 11.35
CA ASN A 50 -29.29 -0.32 10.21
C ASN A 50 -28.61 -0.98 9.00
N ASP A 51 -29.32 -1.90 8.32
CA ASP A 51 -28.78 -2.67 7.17
C ASP A 51 -28.16 -1.77 6.09
N SER A 52 -28.75 -0.59 5.85
CA SER A 52 -28.22 0.38 4.88
C SER A 52 -26.94 1.06 5.35
N LEU A 53 -26.78 1.29 6.65
CA LEU A 53 -25.60 1.93 7.24
C LEU A 53 -24.43 0.96 7.38
N ILE A 54 -24.69 -0.32 7.66
CA ILE A 54 -23.66 -1.36 7.71
C ILE A 54 -22.88 -1.40 6.39
N LEU A 55 -23.59 -1.33 5.26
CA LEU A 55 -22.95 -1.29 3.94
C LEU A 55 -22.07 -0.04 3.77
N VAL A 56 -22.49 1.12 4.30
CA VAL A 56 -21.68 2.35 4.26
C VAL A 56 -20.41 2.19 5.10
N TRP A 57 -20.51 1.63 6.30
CA TRP A 57 -19.34 1.39 7.16
C TRP A 57 -18.38 0.39 6.54
N GLN A 58 -18.90 -0.65 5.88
CA GLN A 58 -18.09 -1.63 5.17
C GLN A 58 -17.36 -1.01 3.98
N VAL A 59 -18.04 -0.20 3.17
CA VAL A 59 -17.40 0.54 2.07
C VAL A 59 -16.29 1.46 2.59
N MET A 60 -16.48 2.12 3.74
CA MET A 60 -15.42 2.93 4.35
C MET A 60 -14.22 2.09 4.81
N THR A 61 -14.46 0.96 5.47
CA THR A 61 -13.41 0.01 5.87
C THR A 61 -12.62 -0.45 4.65
N ASP A 62 -13.30 -0.94 3.62
CA ASP A 62 -12.66 -1.51 2.42
C ASP A 62 -11.90 -0.43 1.64
N ALA A 63 -12.43 0.79 1.56
CA ALA A 63 -11.76 1.93 0.92
C ALA A 63 -10.49 2.37 1.67
N GLY A 64 -10.44 2.23 3.00
CA GLY A 64 -9.23 2.46 3.77
C GLY A 64 -8.24 1.31 3.59
N ASP A 65 -8.70 0.08 3.73
CA ASP A 65 -7.90 -1.14 3.68
C ASP A 65 -7.15 -1.29 2.34
N ILE A 66 -7.80 -1.02 1.21
CA ILE A 66 -7.19 -1.16 -0.11
C ILE A 66 -5.94 -0.28 -0.29
N VAL A 67 -5.87 0.87 0.38
CA VAL A 67 -4.69 1.74 0.37
C VAL A 67 -3.54 1.08 1.13
N PHE A 68 -3.83 0.50 2.30
CA PHE A 68 -2.84 -0.23 3.11
C PHE A 68 -2.35 -1.50 2.41
N ALA A 69 -3.25 -2.24 1.75
CA ALA A 69 -2.95 -3.44 1.00
C ALA A 69 -2.01 -3.19 -0.20
N ASN A 70 -2.03 -1.98 -0.77
CA ASN A 70 -1.23 -1.60 -1.94
C ASN A 70 -0.13 -0.58 -1.64
N LEU A 71 0.29 -0.43 -0.38
CA LEU A 71 1.30 0.56 -0.01
C LEU A 71 2.62 0.41 -0.75
N GLY A 72 3.05 -0.82 -1.03
CA GLY A 72 4.28 -1.06 -1.82
C GLY A 72 4.23 -0.36 -3.18
N LEU A 73 3.12 -0.47 -3.90
CA LEU A 73 2.93 0.19 -5.18
C LEU A 73 2.88 1.72 -5.03
N LEU A 74 2.12 2.21 -4.04
CA LEU A 74 1.94 3.65 -3.82
C LEU A 74 3.27 4.33 -3.46
N PHE A 75 4.11 3.66 -2.67
CA PHE A 75 5.46 4.13 -2.39
C PHE A 75 6.37 4.07 -3.62
N ALA A 76 6.32 3.00 -4.42
CA ALA A 76 7.11 2.92 -5.66
C ALA A 76 6.81 4.13 -6.57
N VAL A 77 5.52 4.41 -6.80
CA VAL A 77 5.09 5.53 -7.64
C VAL A 77 5.42 6.88 -7.02
N GLY A 78 5.06 7.08 -5.75
CA GLY A 78 5.24 8.35 -5.07
C GLY A 78 6.71 8.75 -4.94
N VAL A 79 7.59 7.77 -4.67
CA VAL A 79 9.03 8.00 -4.57
C VAL A 79 9.63 8.27 -5.95
N ALA A 80 9.24 7.52 -6.99
CA ALA A 80 9.72 7.77 -8.36
C ALA A 80 9.36 9.17 -8.86
N ILE A 81 8.11 9.59 -8.67
CA ILE A 81 7.65 10.94 -9.03
C ILE A 81 8.40 12.00 -8.19
N GLY A 82 8.56 11.75 -6.89
CA GLY A 82 9.24 12.67 -5.98
C GLY A 82 10.73 12.86 -6.30
N LEU A 83 11.44 11.81 -6.72
CA LEU A 83 12.84 11.91 -7.17
C LEU A 83 12.96 12.53 -8.58
N ALA A 84 11.96 12.34 -9.44
CA ALA A 84 11.93 12.88 -10.80
C ALA A 84 11.35 14.31 -10.90
N ASN A 85 11.22 15.03 -9.78
CA ASN A 85 10.67 16.39 -9.72
C ASN A 85 9.26 16.53 -10.30
N GLY A 86 8.40 15.51 -10.12
CA GLY A 86 7.00 15.55 -10.57
C GLY A 86 6.77 15.00 -11.98
N ASP A 87 7.77 14.40 -12.62
CA ASP A 87 7.59 13.76 -13.92
C ASP A 87 6.69 12.52 -13.80
N GLY A 88 5.51 12.58 -14.44
CA GLY A 88 4.55 11.47 -14.48
C GLY A 88 5.08 10.23 -15.18
N VAL A 89 6.05 10.37 -16.10
CA VAL A 89 6.69 9.24 -16.79
C VAL A 89 7.44 8.37 -15.78
N ALA A 90 8.06 8.96 -14.75
CA ALA A 90 8.72 8.21 -13.70
C ALA A 90 7.73 7.37 -12.88
N GLY A 91 6.52 7.89 -12.64
CA GLY A 91 5.45 7.15 -11.99
C GLY A 91 5.03 5.93 -12.80
N LEU A 92 4.83 6.09 -14.11
CA LEU A 92 4.47 4.97 -14.99
C LEU A 92 5.60 3.93 -15.06
N ALA A 93 6.86 4.37 -15.16
CA ALA A 93 8.02 3.49 -15.15
C ALA A 93 8.12 2.68 -13.84
N ALA A 94 7.80 3.31 -12.70
CA ALA A 94 7.78 2.63 -11.41
C ALA A 94 6.69 1.55 -11.32
N ILE A 95 5.48 1.80 -11.86
CA ILE A 95 4.43 0.77 -11.91
C ILE A 95 4.90 -0.43 -12.73
N VAL A 96 5.42 -0.18 -13.94
CA VAL A 96 5.89 -1.24 -14.83
C VAL A 96 7.04 -2.02 -14.19
N GLY A 97 8.01 -1.32 -13.62
CA GLY A 97 9.12 -1.95 -12.90
C GLY A 97 8.64 -2.79 -11.73
N TYR A 98 7.70 -2.28 -10.91
CA TYR A 98 7.16 -2.99 -9.76
C TYR A 98 6.47 -4.31 -10.16
N LEU A 99 5.71 -4.30 -11.27
CA LEU A 99 5.10 -5.50 -11.81
C LEU A 99 6.14 -6.50 -12.33
N ILE A 100 7.14 -6.03 -13.08
CA ILE A 100 8.23 -6.87 -13.60
C ILE A 100 8.99 -7.51 -12.45
N MET A 101 9.38 -6.74 -11.44
CA MET A 101 10.12 -7.23 -10.27
C MET A 101 9.35 -8.36 -9.57
N ASN A 102 8.07 -8.13 -9.23
CA ASN A 102 7.25 -9.15 -8.58
C ASN A 102 7.09 -10.41 -9.45
N LYS A 103 6.95 -10.25 -10.77
CA LYS A 103 6.86 -11.40 -11.67
C LYS A 103 8.17 -12.17 -11.75
N VAL A 104 9.31 -11.48 -11.80
CA VAL A 104 10.63 -12.12 -11.83
C VAL A 104 10.86 -12.91 -10.55
N ILE A 105 10.59 -12.32 -9.37
CA ILE A 105 10.69 -13.01 -8.07
C ILE A 105 9.81 -14.26 -8.03
N SER A 106 8.56 -14.13 -8.49
CA SER A 106 7.63 -15.26 -8.61
C SER A 106 8.22 -16.39 -9.43
N THR A 107 8.71 -16.10 -10.65
CA THR A 107 9.24 -17.11 -11.56
C THR A 107 10.57 -17.70 -11.11
N TRP A 108 11.46 -16.88 -10.55
CA TRP A 108 12.79 -17.30 -10.13
C TRP A 108 12.74 -18.26 -8.94
N ASN A 109 11.83 -17.98 -7.99
CA ASN A 109 11.66 -18.80 -6.79
C ASN A 109 10.57 -19.88 -6.94
N GLY A 110 9.96 -20.01 -8.12
CA GLY A 110 8.90 -20.99 -8.38
C GLY A 110 7.65 -20.80 -7.50
N ILE A 111 7.32 -19.56 -7.12
CA ILE A 111 6.21 -19.26 -6.21
C ILE A 111 4.89 -19.37 -7.00
N THR A 112 4.07 -20.36 -6.67
CA THR A 112 2.72 -20.54 -7.22
C THR A 112 1.65 -20.05 -6.25
N ALA A 113 0.43 -19.83 -6.77
CA ALA A 113 -0.69 -19.35 -5.96
C ALA A 113 -1.04 -20.30 -4.79
N ASP A 114 -0.75 -21.59 -4.93
CA ASP A 114 -1.03 -22.62 -3.93
C ASP A 114 -0.10 -22.49 -2.70
N ILE A 115 1.15 -22.05 -2.92
CA ILE A 115 2.16 -21.89 -1.86
C ILE A 115 1.84 -20.67 -0.99
N VAL A 116 1.19 -19.64 -1.56
CA VAL A 116 0.85 -18.40 -0.86
C VAL A 116 -0.13 -18.64 0.30
N GLN A 117 -0.99 -19.66 0.22
CA GLN A 117 -1.98 -19.92 1.27
C GLN A 117 -1.39 -20.57 2.53
N GLY A 118 -0.16 -21.10 2.46
CA GLY A 118 0.46 -21.84 3.56
C GLY A 118 1.52 -21.08 4.35
N ASP A 119 2.02 -19.95 3.84
CA ASP A 119 3.19 -19.29 4.41
C ASP A 119 3.12 -17.75 4.38
N PRO A 120 3.25 -17.07 5.54
CA PRO A 120 3.27 -15.60 5.64
C PRO A 120 4.38 -14.90 4.86
N GLN A 121 5.41 -15.63 4.43
CA GLN A 121 6.52 -15.05 3.65
C GLN A 121 6.12 -14.68 2.20
N TYR A 122 5.00 -15.21 1.71
CA TYR A 122 4.50 -14.95 0.37
C TYR A 122 3.20 -14.14 0.40
N ALA A 123 2.97 -13.37 -0.65
CA ALA A 123 1.76 -12.62 -0.83
C ALA A 123 1.35 -12.59 -2.31
N THR A 124 0.07 -12.34 -2.55
CA THR A 124 -0.43 -12.04 -3.90
C THR A 124 -0.48 -10.54 -4.08
N VAL A 125 0.45 -9.99 -4.85
CA VAL A 125 0.52 -8.56 -5.15
C VAL A 125 -0.02 -8.34 -6.57
N LEU A 126 -1.15 -7.66 -6.71
CA LEU A 126 -1.80 -7.39 -8.00
C LEU A 126 -2.00 -8.65 -8.86
N GLY A 127 -2.35 -9.77 -8.22
CA GLY A 127 -2.53 -11.06 -8.89
C GLY A 127 -1.24 -11.85 -9.15
N ILE A 128 -0.09 -11.36 -8.70
CA ILE A 128 1.21 -12.04 -8.84
C ILE A 128 1.60 -12.66 -7.50
N PRO A 129 1.72 -14.00 -7.40
CA PRO A 129 2.23 -14.66 -6.20
C PRO A 129 3.74 -14.41 -6.08
N THR A 130 4.16 -13.69 -5.04
CA THR A 130 5.52 -13.17 -4.88
C THR A 130 5.92 -13.16 -3.40
N LEU A 131 7.15 -12.73 -3.10
CA LEU A 131 7.60 -12.52 -1.73
C LEU A 131 6.91 -11.30 -1.10
N GLN A 132 6.53 -11.42 0.16
CA GLN A 132 5.93 -10.33 0.92
C GLN A 132 7.00 -9.32 1.33
N MET A 133 7.24 -8.33 0.46
CA MET A 133 8.26 -7.28 0.69
C MET A 133 7.68 -5.99 1.30
N GLY A 134 6.36 -5.88 1.43
CA GLY A 134 5.69 -4.68 1.93
C GLY A 134 6.12 -3.40 1.18
N VAL A 135 6.34 -2.32 1.92
CA VAL A 135 6.81 -1.03 1.37
C VAL A 135 8.21 -1.12 0.78
N PHE A 136 9.07 -2.00 1.31
CA PHE A 136 10.45 -2.15 0.83
C PHE A 136 10.53 -2.59 -0.63
N GLY A 137 9.62 -3.47 -1.07
CA GLY A 137 9.59 -3.89 -2.47
C GLY A 137 9.31 -2.72 -3.44
N GLY A 138 8.59 -1.69 -2.99
CA GLY A 138 8.40 -0.47 -3.77
C GLY A 138 9.62 0.44 -3.75
N LEU A 139 10.26 0.56 -2.59
CA LEU A 139 11.44 1.43 -2.40
C LEU A 139 12.70 0.92 -3.08
N SER A 140 12.91 -0.40 -3.15
CA SER A 140 14.10 -1.00 -3.77
C SER A 140 14.19 -0.74 -5.28
N LEU A 141 13.09 -0.32 -5.90
CA LEU A 141 12.99 -0.13 -7.34
C LEU A 141 13.38 1.28 -7.80
N VAL A 142 13.35 2.26 -6.89
CA VAL A 142 13.53 3.70 -7.19
C VAL A 142 14.87 4.20 -6.68
#